data_AF-A0A538DMG4-F1
#
_entry.id   AF-A0A538DMG4-F1
#
_cell.length_a   1.000
_cell.length_b   1.000
_cell.length_c   1.000
_cell.angle_alpha   90.00
_cell.angle_beta   90.00
_cell.angle_gamma   90.00
#
_symmetry.space_group_name_H-M   'P 1'
#
loop_
_entity.id
_entity.type
_entity.pdbx_description
1 polymer ?
#
loop_
_entity_poly.entity_id
_entity_poly.type
_entity_poly.pdbx_seq_one_letter_code
_entity_poly.pdbx_strand_id
1 'polypeptide(L)'
;MRRIWSATLVALALLAIPSALSATTKTVDITAAGFTPKTVTIEFGDTVTWTNKDSGAHQVLADQLAFPTSPVLAQNQTYSYTFTKSGSFGYRDALNTNRRGTVVVRAGVSIKTAPAVVRYGGTATLSGVVSSLAAGETVNIDAKQCGATSFTRLASVKSTANGAWSAPAKPVMNTVYRAGWKNANSAELTQSVSPLLALKRVRARRFTATATAALALTGKRLVVQRYVKSKRTWKAVKQVTLNKSQPGTPPAVRTSVAFSLRVRRGTKVRVLLPAAQAATCYAAARSAAVKA
;
A
#
# COMPACT_ATOMS: atom_id res chain seq x y z
N MET A 1 -11.71 29.07 -49.68
CA MET A 1 -12.28 28.75 -48.35
C MET A 1 -12.23 27.25 -48.12
N ARG A 2 -11.39 26.74 -47.20
CA ARG A 2 -11.42 25.34 -46.75
C ARG A 2 -11.13 25.30 -45.25
N ARG A 3 -12.17 25.08 -44.45
CA ARG A 3 -12.14 25.01 -42.98
C ARG A 3 -11.63 23.63 -42.57
N ILE A 4 -10.48 23.56 -41.88
CA ILE A 4 -9.94 22.33 -41.29
C ILE A 4 -10.37 22.33 -39.83
N TRP A 5 -11.22 21.37 -39.44
CA TRP A 5 -11.65 21.19 -38.05
C TRP A 5 -10.58 20.38 -37.30
N SER A 6 -10.08 20.94 -36.20
CA SER A 6 -9.13 20.26 -35.30
C SER A 6 -9.90 19.36 -34.33
N ALA A 7 -9.73 18.05 -34.44
CA ALA A 7 -10.24 17.10 -33.44
C ALA A 7 -9.25 17.02 -32.27
N THR A 8 -9.69 17.50 -31.10
CA THR A 8 -8.92 17.45 -29.85
C THR A 8 -8.98 16.04 -29.27
N LEU A 9 -7.84 15.33 -29.27
CA LEU A 9 -7.66 14.08 -28.55
C LEU A 9 -7.59 14.36 -27.04
N VAL A 10 -8.67 14.08 -26.32
CA VAL A 10 -8.69 14.05 -24.85
C VAL A 10 -8.05 12.74 -24.40
N ALA A 11 -6.85 12.82 -23.84
CA ALA A 11 -6.18 11.68 -23.21
C ALA A 11 -6.88 11.35 -21.88
N LEU A 12 -7.63 10.24 -21.86
CA LEU A 12 -8.26 9.70 -20.68
C LEU A 12 -7.18 9.11 -19.75
N ALA A 13 -6.91 9.78 -18.63
CA ALA A 13 -6.06 9.24 -17.59
C ALA A 13 -6.79 8.08 -16.89
N LEU A 14 -6.32 6.85 -17.13
CA LEU A 14 -6.80 5.67 -16.42
C LEU A 14 -6.32 5.76 -14.95
N LEU A 15 -7.20 6.22 -14.06
CA LEU A 15 -7.04 6.08 -12.62
C LEU A 15 -7.09 4.58 -12.30
N ALA A 16 -5.97 4.03 -11.86
CA ALA A 16 -5.95 2.70 -11.25
C ALA A 16 -6.76 2.76 -9.95
N ILE A 17 -8.00 2.31 -10.00
CA ILE A 17 -8.84 2.12 -8.82
C ILE A 17 -8.17 1.02 -8.00
N PRO A 18 -7.86 1.25 -6.71
CA PRO A 18 -7.38 0.17 -5.85
C PRO A 18 -8.44 -0.93 -5.82
N SER A 19 -8.05 -2.15 -6.16
CA SER A 19 -8.93 -3.32 -6.17
C SER A 19 -9.70 -3.38 -4.86
N ALA A 20 -11.02 -3.13 -4.92
CA ALA A 20 -11.89 -3.48 -3.82
C ALA A 20 -11.73 -4.98 -3.60
N LEU A 21 -11.36 -5.38 -2.38
CA LEU A 21 -11.62 -6.75 -1.93
C LEU A 21 -13.09 -7.01 -2.28
N SER A 22 -13.35 -8.00 -3.15
CA SER A 22 -14.71 -8.28 -3.58
C SER A 22 -15.52 -8.70 -2.36
N ALA A 23 -16.38 -7.79 -1.89
CA ALA A 23 -17.28 -8.06 -0.78
C ALA A 23 -18.12 -9.28 -1.16
N THR A 24 -17.98 -10.35 -0.40
CA THR A 24 -18.69 -11.60 -0.65
C THR A 24 -20.03 -11.54 0.06
N THR A 25 -21.06 -12.09 -0.59
CA THR A 25 -22.37 -12.29 0.05
C THR A 25 -22.48 -13.74 0.52
N LYS A 26 -22.86 -13.95 1.78
CA LYS A 26 -23.27 -15.25 2.31
C LYS A 26 -24.77 -15.29 2.55
N THR A 27 -25.38 -16.44 2.31
CA THR A 27 -26.81 -16.63 2.52
C THR A 27 -27.07 -17.42 3.80
N VAL A 28 -28.13 -17.04 4.51
CA VAL A 28 -28.72 -17.79 5.61
C VAL A 28 -30.20 -17.98 5.30
N ASP A 29 -30.64 -19.22 5.15
CA ASP A 29 -32.07 -19.51 4.97
C ASP A 29 -32.76 -19.61 6.33
N ILE A 30 -33.95 -19.01 6.43
CA ILE A 30 -34.84 -19.17 7.58
C ILE A 30 -35.84 -20.27 7.22
N THR A 31 -35.80 -21.38 7.94
CA THR A 31 -36.63 -22.56 7.68
C THR A 31 -37.48 -22.89 8.90
N ALA A 32 -38.40 -23.85 8.79
CA ALA A 32 -39.16 -24.37 9.92
C ALA A 32 -38.28 -24.89 11.08
N ALA A 33 -37.05 -25.34 10.78
CA ALA A 33 -36.06 -25.78 11.76
C ALA A 33 -35.22 -24.63 12.36
N GLY A 34 -35.32 -23.41 11.80
CA GLY A 34 -34.53 -22.23 12.18
C GLY A 34 -33.57 -21.75 11.09
N PHE A 35 -32.54 -21.01 11.51
CA PHE A 35 -31.53 -20.43 10.62
C PHE A 35 -30.54 -21.48 10.11
N THR A 36 -30.34 -21.54 8.78
CA THR A 36 -29.47 -22.50 8.10
C THR A 36 -28.53 -21.77 7.13
N PRO A 37 -27.21 -21.80 7.35
CA PRO A 37 -26.53 -22.37 8.52
C PRO A 37 -26.81 -21.57 9.80
N LYS A 38 -26.75 -22.25 10.95
CA LYS A 38 -26.91 -21.61 12.27
C LYS A 38 -25.80 -20.60 12.57
N THR A 39 -24.58 -20.91 12.12
CA THR A 39 -23.42 -20.02 12.21
C THR A 39 -22.85 -19.78 10.83
N VAL A 40 -22.66 -18.52 10.47
CA VAL A 40 -21.97 -18.12 9.24
C VAL A 40 -20.71 -17.35 9.58
N THR A 41 -19.60 -17.70 8.93
CA THR A 41 -18.32 -16.99 9.09
C THR A 41 -18.02 -16.19 7.82
N ILE A 42 -17.72 -14.90 7.97
CA ILE A 42 -17.45 -13.95 6.89
C ILE A 42 -16.20 -13.12 7.16
N GLU A 43 -15.71 -12.42 6.13
CA GLU A 43 -14.64 -11.44 6.27
C GLU A 43 -15.20 -10.05 6.60
N PHE A 44 -14.34 -9.16 7.07
CA PHE A 44 -14.70 -7.75 7.25
C PHE A 44 -15.10 -7.13 5.90
N GLY A 45 -16.27 -6.47 5.87
CA GLY A 45 -16.84 -5.86 4.67
C GLY A 45 -17.77 -6.76 3.86
N ASP A 46 -17.91 -8.04 4.23
CA ASP A 46 -18.86 -8.95 3.60
C ASP A 46 -20.31 -8.69 4.02
N THR A 47 -21.25 -9.22 3.23
CA THR A 47 -22.69 -9.10 3.46
C THR A 47 -23.29 -10.46 3.80
N VAL A 48 -24.19 -10.50 4.79
CA VAL A 48 -25.07 -11.66 5.01
C VAL A 48 -26.46 -11.32 4.48
N THR A 49 -27.04 -12.24 3.72
CA THR A 49 -28.43 -12.18 3.24
C THR A 49 -29.23 -13.30 3.89
N TRP A 50 -30.23 -12.93 4.68
CA TRP A 50 -31.22 -13.85 5.19
C TRP A 50 -32.36 -13.99 4.18
N THR A 51 -32.78 -15.21 3.88
CA THR A 51 -33.93 -15.49 3.01
C THR A 51 -34.95 -16.30 3.77
N ASN A 52 -36.20 -15.85 3.83
CA ASN A 52 -37.25 -16.67 4.41
C ASN A 52 -37.63 -17.81 3.44
N LYS A 53 -37.39 -19.06 3.82
CA LYS A 53 -37.80 -20.27 3.09
C LYS A 53 -38.94 -21.02 3.79
N ASP A 54 -39.35 -20.57 4.97
CA ASP A 54 -40.51 -21.04 5.71
C ASP A 54 -41.79 -20.37 5.18
N SER A 55 -42.95 -20.99 5.37
CA SER A 55 -44.24 -20.39 5.06
C SER A 55 -44.68 -19.37 6.12
N GLY A 56 -44.16 -19.49 7.34
CA GLY A 56 -44.35 -18.53 8.43
C GLY A 56 -43.58 -17.22 8.21
N ALA A 57 -44.06 -16.15 8.85
CA ALA A 57 -43.35 -14.87 8.87
C ALA A 57 -42.19 -14.91 9.88
N HIS A 58 -41.06 -14.27 9.54
CA HIS A 58 -39.87 -14.21 10.40
C HIS A 58 -39.26 -12.82 10.46
N GLN A 59 -38.56 -12.50 11.55
CA GLN A 59 -37.87 -11.21 11.67
C GLN A 59 -36.49 -11.38 12.30
N VAL A 60 -35.44 -10.98 11.59
CA VAL A 60 -34.06 -11.05 12.07
C VAL A 60 -33.80 -9.91 13.05
N LEU A 61 -33.57 -10.27 14.32
CA LEU A 61 -33.28 -9.34 15.41
C LEU A 61 -31.89 -9.64 15.99
N ALA A 62 -30.97 -8.70 15.83
CA ALA A 62 -29.64 -8.77 16.43
C ALA A 62 -29.70 -8.67 17.96
N ASP A 63 -28.86 -9.43 18.65
CA ASP A 63 -28.66 -9.26 20.09
C ASP A 63 -28.00 -7.89 20.35
N GLN A 64 -28.45 -7.20 21.40
CA GLN A 64 -27.97 -5.85 21.77
C GLN A 64 -28.03 -4.82 20.63
N LEU A 65 -28.87 -5.03 19.62
CA LEU A 65 -28.97 -4.17 18.43
C LEU A 65 -27.61 -3.97 17.73
N ALA A 66 -26.77 -5.01 17.72
CA ALA A 66 -25.44 -4.94 17.11
C ALA A 66 -25.47 -4.72 15.58
N PHE A 67 -26.63 -4.93 14.95
CA PHE A 67 -26.97 -4.50 13.60
C PHE A 67 -28.48 -4.21 13.50
N PRO A 68 -28.96 -3.47 12.47
CA PRO A 68 -30.37 -3.10 12.35
C PRO A 68 -31.29 -4.33 12.30
N THR A 69 -32.47 -4.20 12.90
CA THR A 69 -33.53 -5.22 12.85
C THR A 69 -34.13 -5.24 11.45
N SER A 70 -34.40 -6.43 10.91
CA SER A 70 -35.06 -6.54 9.60
C SER A 70 -36.53 -6.11 9.69
N PRO A 71 -37.17 -5.79 8.54
CA PRO A 71 -38.62 -5.91 8.43
C PRO A 71 -39.09 -7.34 8.75
N VAL A 72 -40.39 -7.53 8.97
CA VAL A 72 -40.99 -8.86 8.97
C VAL A 72 -40.92 -9.40 7.54
N LEU A 73 -40.30 -10.57 7.38
CA LEU A 73 -40.08 -11.25 6.12
C LEU A 73 -41.17 -12.29 5.91
N ALA A 74 -42.02 -12.09 4.91
CA ALA A 74 -42.89 -13.12 4.36
C ALA A 74 -42.06 -14.17 3.59
N GLN A 75 -42.68 -15.28 3.19
CA GLN A 75 -42.03 -16.34 2.43
C GLN A 75 -41.31 -15.77 1.18
N ASN A 76 -40.08 -16.22 0.95
CA ASN A 76 -39.13 -15.81 -0.10
C ASN A 76 -38.62 -14.36 -0.02
N GLN A 77 -39.01 -13.56 0.97
CA GLN A 77 -38.41 -12.24 1.18
C GLN A 77 -37.02 -12.34 1.79
N THR A 78 -36.21 -11.31 1.53
CA THR A 78 -34.82 -11.25 1.96
C THR A 78 -34.51 -10.01 2.77
N TYR A 79 -33.49 -10.13 3.62
CA TYR A 79 -32.87 -9.02 4.33
C TYR A 79 -31.35 -9.16 4.20
N SER A 80 -30.64 -8.07 3.91
CA SER A 80 -29.19 -8.08 3.78
C SER A 80 -28.55 -7.05 4.70
N TYR A 81 -27.41 -7.41 5.30
CA TYR A 81 -26.62 -6.50 6.10
C TYR A 81 -25.11 -6.70 5.87
N THR A 82 -24.40 -5.59 5.63
CA THR A 82 -22.95 -5.58 5.44
C THR A 82 -22.24 -5.34 6.77
N PHE A 83 -21.35 -6.27 7.15
CA PHE A 83 -20.64 -6.22 8.42
C PHE A 83 -19.31 -5.48 8.30
N THR A 84 -19.27 -4.26 8.84
CA THR A 84 -18.07 -3.41 8.87
C THR A 84 -17.40 -3.38 10.25
N LYS A 85 -17.63 -4.40 11.08
CA LYS A 85 -16.95 -4.58 12.36
C LYS A 85 -16.71 -6.06 12.59
N SER A 86 -15.47 -6.45 12.89
CA SER A 86 -15.17 -7.83 13.24
C SER A 86 -15.65 -8.17 14.63
N GLY A 87 -16.13 -9.39 14.83
CA GLY A 87 -16.70 -9.85 16.09
C GLY A 87 -17.66 -11.03 15.90
N SER A 88 -18.27 -11.46 17.00
CA SER A 88 -19.36 -12.43 16.98
C SER A 88 -20.67 -11.70 17.24
N PHE A 89 -21.63 -11.86 16.34
CA PHE A 89 -22.92 -11.18 16.38
C PHE A 89 -24.02 -12.23 16.51
N GLY A 90 -24.52 -12.40 17.72
CA GLY A 90 -25.71 -13.22 17.98
C GLY A 90 -26.96 -12.55 17.44
N TYR A 91 -27.90 -13.34 16.95
CA TYR A 91 -29.22 -12.87 16.54
C TYR A 91 -30.27 -13.96 16.73
N ARG A 92 -31.52 -13.57 16.70
CA ARG A 92 -32.67 -14.47 16.84
C ARG A 92 -33.81 -14.06 15.93
N ASP A 93 -34.79 -14.93 15.81
CA ASP A 93 -36.09 -14.56 15.27
C ASP A 93 -36.89 -13.82 16.35
N ALA A 94 -37.37 -12.61 16.05
CA ALA A 94 -38.18 -11.83 16.99
C ALA A 94 -39.56 -12.45 17.23
N LEU A 95 -40.07 -13.21 16.26
CA LEU A 95 -41.40 -13.85 16.32
C LEU A 95 -41.33 -15.26 16.94
N ASN A 96 -40.14 -15.86 17.01
CA ASN A 96 -39.89 -17.12 17.71
C ASN A 96 -38.47 -17.12 18.30
N THR A 97 -38.35 -16.70 19.56
CA THR A 97 -37.06 -16.45 20.21
C THR A 97 -36.19 -17.69 20.43
N ASN A 98 -36.73 -18.90 20.22
CA ASN A 98 -35.99 -20.15 20.31
C ASN A 98 -35.11 -20.40 19.07
N ARG A 99 -35.40 -19.73 17.94
CA ARG A 99 -34.57 -19.78 16.73
C ARG A 99 -33.45 -18.74 16.85
N ARG A 100 -32.21 -19.21 16.93
CA ARG A 100 -31.01 -18.36 17.09
C ARG A 100 -29.95 -18.69 16.06
N GLY A 101 -29.21 -17.67 15.65
CA GLY A 101 -28.05 -17.81 14.78
C GLY A 101 -26.92 -16.88 15.20
N THR A 102 -25.76 -17.07 14.57
CA THR A 102 -24.56 -16.28 14.84
C THR A 102 -23.86 -15.91 13.53
N VAL A 103 -23.48 -14.64 13.39
CA VAL A 103 -22.53 -14.20 12.36
C VAL A 103 -21.17 -13.97 13.01
N VAL A 104 -20.15 -14.69 12.54
CA VAL A 104 -18.75 -14.48 12.95
C VAL A 104 -18.02 -13.73 11.85
N VAL A 105 -17.61 -12.51 12.15
CA VAL A 105 -16.82 -11.67 11.24
C VAL A 105 -15.36 -11.78 11.65
N ARG A 106 -14.52 -12.33 10.77
CA ARG A 106 -13.11 -12.58 11.02
C ARG A 106 -12.35 -11.30 11.33
N ALA A 107 -11.29 -11.45 12.13
CA ALA A 107 -10.36 -10.38 12.37
C ALA A 107 -9.66 -9.99 11.06
N GLY A 108 -9.45 -8.69 10.85
CA GLY A 108 -8.74 -8.13 9.72
C GLY A 108 -7.94 -6.90 10.13
N VAL A 109 -6.81 -6.67 9.46
CA VAL A 109 -6.00 -5.48 9.65
C VAL A 109 -5.52 -4.98 8.30
N SER A 110 -5.70 -3.70 8.02
CA SER A 110 -5.20 -3.07 6.80
C SER A 110 -3.84 -2.45 7.03
N ILE A 111 -3.06 -2.29 5.95
CA ILE A 111 -1.80 -1.54 5.97
C ILE A 111 -1.68 -0.69 4.70
N LYS A 112 -1.18 0.53 4.85
CA LYS A 112 -0.78 1.45 3.79
C LYS A 112 0.47 2.22 4.21
N THR A 113 1.13 2.85 3.26
CA THR A 113 2.32 3.67 3.51
C THR A 113 2.26 5.01 2.81
N ALA A 114 2.85 6.03 3.43
CA ALA A 114 3.11 7.31 2.80
C ALA A 114 4.49 7.86 3.19
N PRO A 115 5.31 8.33 2.24
CA PRO A 115 5.13 8.23 0.78
C PRO A 115 5.41 6.82 0.24
N ALA A 116 4.84 6.49 -0.92
CA ALA A 116 5.04 5.19 -1.57
C ALA A 116 6.50 4.87 -1.94
N VAL A 117 7.32 5.91 -2.17
CA VAL A 117 8.77 5.79 -2.37
C VAL A 117 9.47 6.74 -1.41
N VAL A 118 10.36 6.20 -0.57
CA VAL A 118 11.24 7.02 0.27
C VAL A 118 12.63 7.10 -0.33
N ARG A 119 13.29 8.24 -0.16
CA ARG A 119 14.72 8.34 -0.44
C ARG A 119 15.49 7.70 0.69
N TYR A 120 16.65 7.13 0.39
CA TYR A 120 17.55 6.57 1.40
C TYR A 120 17.80 7.57 2.54
N GLY A 121 17.60 7.13 3.78
CA GLY A 121 17.66 7.97 4.99
C GLY A 121 16.36 8.69 5.34
N GLY A 122 15.34 8.65 4.48
CA GLY A 122 14.01 9.17 4.74
C GLY A 122 13.12 8.20 5.52
N THR A 123 11.99 8.73 5.99
CA THR A 123 11.00 7.99 6.79
C THR A 123 9.70 7.85 6.00
N ALA A 124 9.07 6.69 6.11
CA ALA A 124 7.69 6.43 5.71
C ALA A 124 6.81 6.30 6.95
N THR A 125 5.54 6.65 6.81
CA THR A 125 4.51 6.36 7.81
C THR A 125 3.72 5.15 7.35
N LEU A 126 3.85 4.04 8.08
CA LEU A 126 2.96 2.89 7.96
C LEU A 126 1.70 3.20 8.75
N SER A 127 0.53 2.88 8.20
CA SER A 127 -0.75 3.11 8.88
C SER A 127 -1.80 2.13 8.42
N GLY A 128 -2.89 2.02 9.18
CA GLY A 128 -3.99 1.14 8.84
C GLY A 128 -5.11 1.19 9.87
N VAL A 129 -6.00 0.22 9.78
CA VAL A 129 -7.17 0.06 10.66
C VAL A 129 -7.31 -1.40 11.04
N VAL A 130 -7.61 -1.68 12.32
CA VAL A 130 -8.07 -2.99 12.79
C VAL A 130 -9.58 -3.10 12.66
N SER A 131 -10.08 -4.24 12.20
CA SER A 131 -11.49 -4.43 11.87
C SER A 131 -12.42 -4.41 13.08
N SER A 132 -11.92 -4.51 14.32
CA SER A 132 -12.76 -4.31 15.52
C SER A 132 -13.20 -2.87 15.71
N LEU A 133 -12.51 -1.93 15.03
CA LEU A 133 -12.65 -0.48 15.20
C LEU A 133 -12.41 0.01 16.64
N ALA A 134 -11.87 -0.85 17.50
CA ALA A 134 -11.60 -0.55 18.90
C ALA A 134 -10.23 0.12 19.08
N ALA A 135 -10.15 1.02 20.06
CA ALA A 135 -8.89 1.59 20.52
C ALA A 135 -8.16 0.61 21.47
N GLY A 136 -6.84 0.76 21.63
CA GLY A 136 -6.03 -0.02 22.56
C GLY A 136 -5.67 -1.43 22.07
N GLU A 137 -6.04 -1.79 20.84
CA GLU A 137 -5.68 -3.06 20.22
C GLU A 137 -4.20 -3.06 19.83
N THR A 138 -3.48 -4.16 20.08
CA THR A 138 -2.06 -4.27 19.73
C THR A 138 -1.89 -4.70 18.28
N VAL A 139 -1.27 -3.84 17.46
CA VAL A 139 -0.90 -4.14 16.08
C VAL A 139 0.61 -4.37 16.00
N ASN A 140 0.96 -5.56 15.54
CA ASN A 140 2.33 -5.97 15.29
C ASN A 140 2.72 -5.59 13.87
N ILE A 141 3.89 -4.99 13.68
CA ILE A 141 4.38 -4.59 12.37
C ILE A 141 5.65 -5.36 12.10
N ASP A 142 5.61 -6.22 11.09
CA ASP A 142 6.73 -7.04 10.67
C ASP A 142 7.35 -6.50 9.38
N ALA A 143 8.64 -6.67 9.22
CA ALA A 143 9.43 -6.21 8.09
C ALA A 143 10.26 -7.36 7.50
N LYS A 144 10.29 -7.44 6.17
CA LYS A 144 11.16 -8.34 5.40
C LYS A 144 11.93 -7.48 4.41
N GLN A 145 13.19 -7.19 4.73
CA GLN A 145 14.06 -6.40 3.86
C GLN A 145 14.40 -7.18 2.58
N CYS A 146 14.72 -6.47 1.50
CA CYS A 146 15.18 -7.12 0.27
C CYS A 146 16.34 -8.08 0.52
N GLY A 147 16.22 -9.31 0.04
CA GLY A 147 17.21 -10.38 0.25
C GLY A 147 17.00 -11.19 1.52
N ALA A 148 16.14 -10.75 2.46
CA ALA A 148 15.74 -11.56 3.61
C ALA A 148 14.69 -12.61 3.20
N THR A 149 14.77 -13.79 3.81
CA THR A 149 13.84 -14.91 3.58
C THR A 149 12.65 -14.90 4.54
N SER A 150 12.77 -14.23 5.67
CA SER A 150 11.75 -14.21 6.73
C SER A 150 11.43 -12.78 7.20
N PHE A 151 10.28 -12.64 7.83
CA PHE A 151 9.85 -11.42 8.49
C PHE A 151 10.47 -11.31 9.88
N THR A 152 10.85 -10.10 10.28
CA THR A 152 11.25 -9.74 11.65
C THR A 152 10.34 -8.67 12.21
N ARG A 153 10.11 -8.68 13.53
CA ARG A 153 9.28 -7.67 14.19
C ARG A 153 9.98 -6.31 14.14
N LEU A 154 9.35 -5.32 13.51
CA LEU A 154 9.79 -3.93 13.53
C LEU A 154 9.30 -3.21 14.79
N ALA A 155 7.99 -3.30 15.07
CA ALA A 155 7.35 -2.57 16.16
C ALA A 155 6.02 -3.20 16.56
N SER A 156 5.54 -2.88 17.75
CA SER A 156 4.15 -3.10 18.17
C SER A 156 3.54 -1.77 18.61
N VAL A 157 2.39 -1.40 18.04
CA VAL A 157 1.69 -0.15 18.33
C VAL A 157 0.27 -0.41 18.82
N LYS A 158 -0.32 0.58 19.48
CA LYS A 158 -1.73 0.54 19.90
C LYS A 158 -2.62 1.25 18.89
N SER A 159 -3.77 0.68 18.60
CA SER A 159 -4.81 1.39 17.85
C SER A 159 -5.39 2.55 18.65
N THR A 160 -5.90 3.55 17.95
CA THR A 160 -6.63 4.70 18.49
C THR A 160 -8.11 4.58 18.14
N ALA A 161 -8.87 5.67 18.27
CA ALA A 161 -10.27 5.71 17.88
C ALA A 161 -10.49 5.16 16.46
N ASN A 162 -11.62 4.49 16.27
CA ASN A 162 -11.98 3.81 15.01
C ASN A 162 -10.98 2.72 14.57
N GLY A 163 -10.18 2.19 15.49
CA GLY A 163 -9.21 1.14 15.22
C GLY A 163 -8.01 1.60 14.38
N ALA A 164 -7.83 2.91 14.19
CA ALA A 164 -6.72 3.44 13.39
C ALA A 164 -5.38 3.20 14.08
N TRP A 165 -4.32 2.96 13.33
CA TRP A 165 -2.97 2.82 13.86
C TRP A 165 -1.94 3.43 12.91
N SER A 166 -0.79 3.83 13.45
CA SER A 166 0.34 4.33 12.65
C SER A 166 1.68 4.06 13.32
N ALA A 167 2.72 3.85 12.51
CA ALA A 167 4.09 3.74 12.97
C ALA A 167 5.08 4.33 11.95
N PRO A 168 6.17 4.99 12.39
CA PRO A 168 7.24 5.40 11.51
C PRO A 168 8.07 4.18 11.08
N ALA A 169 8.55 4.20 9.84
CA ALA A 169 9.45 3.20 9.28
C ALA A 169 10.59 3.90 8.52
N LYS A 170 11.83 3.48 8.77
CA LYS A 170 13.03 4.03 8.10
C LYS A 170 13.75 2.94 7.30
N PRO A 171 13.15 2.46 6.19
CA PRO A 171 13.74 1.38 5.40
C PRO A 171 15.03 1.86 4.72
N VAL A 172 16.05 1.00 4.75
CA VAL A 172 17.34 1.26 4.11
C VAL A 172 17.40 0.72 2.67
N MET A 173 16.44 -0.13 2.29
CA MET A 173 16.25 -0.71 0.97
C MET A 173 14.78 -1.14 0.80
N ASN A 174 14.36 -1.57 -0.39
CA ASN A 174 13.00 -2.08 -0.60
C ASN A 174 12.65 -3.09 0.50
N THR A 175 11.54 -2.87 1.19
CA THR A 175 11.14 -3.64 2.36
C THR A 175 9.68 -3.99 2.24
N VAL A 176 9.35 -5.27 2.41
CA VAL A 176 7.98 -5.74 2.50
C VAL A 176 7.54 -5.63 3.94
N TYR A 177 6.43 -4.95 4.18
CA TYR A 177 5.81 -4.80 5.49
C TYR A 177 4.51 -5.60 5.55
N ARG A 178 4.19 -6.06 6.75
CA ARG A 178 2.90 -6.68 7.07
C ARG A 178 2.49 -6.28 8.47
N ALA A 179 1.20 -5.95 8.65
CA ALA A 179 0.61 -5.75 9.95
C ALA A 179 -0.07 -7.04 10.40
N GLY A 180 0.11 -7.41 11.66
CA GLY A 180 -0.55 -8.53 12.31
C GLY A 180 -1.39 -8.04 13.48
N TRP A 181 -2.62 -8.54 13.58
CA TRP A 181 -3.52 -8.26 14.70
C TRP A 181 -4.34 -9.52 15.01
N LYS A 182 -4.30 -9.97 16.27
CA LYS A 182 -4.85 -11.29 16.68
C LYS A 182 -4.27 -12.40 15.78
N ASN A 183 -5.13 -13.18 15.13
CA ASN A 183 -4.77 -14.24 14.18
C ASN A 183 -4.80 -13.77 12.71
N ALA A 184 -4.98 -12.47 12.46
CA ALA A 184 -5.08 -11.91 11.12
C ALA A 184 -3.81 -11.19 10.70
N ASN A 185 -3.50 -11.29 9.41
CA ASN A 185 -2.42 -10.56 8.77
C ASN A 185 -3.00 -9.66 7.68
N SER A 186 -2.41 -8.48 7.51
CA SER A 186 -2.68 -7.62 6.36
C SER A 186 -2.13 -8.22 5.08
N ALA A 187 -2.52 -7.64 3.94
CA ALA A 187 -1.77 -7.80 2.70
C ALA A 187 -0.30 -7.38 2.89
N GLU A 188 0.59 -7.99 2.11
CA GLU A 188 2.00 -7.57 2.06
C GLU A 188 2.11 -6.23 1.31
N LEU A 189 2.80 -5.27 1.94
CA LEU A 189 3.01 -3.93 1.41
C LEU A 189 4.49 -3.69 1.11
N THR A 190 4.83 -3.54 -0.17
CA THR A 190 6.19 -3.20 -0.58
C THR A 190 6.44 -1.69 -0.47
N GLN A 191 7.27 -1.29 0.49
CA GLN A 191 7.82 0.06 0.57
C GLN A 191 9.05 0.16 -0.32
N SER A 192 8.97 1.01 -1.34
CA SER A 192 10.10 1.26 -2.24
C SER A 192 11.08 2.27 -1.65
N VAL A 193 12.37 2.03 -1.87
CA VAL A 193 13.46 2.93 -1.46
C VAL A 193 14.31 3.31 -2.67
N SER A 194 14.49 4.61 -2.91
CA SER A 194 15.40 5.11 -3.93
C SER A 194 16.73 5.54 -3.29
N PRO A 195 17.90 5.19 -3.86
CA PRO A 195 19.19 5.68 -3.40
C PRO A 195 19.26 7.21 -3.42
N LEU A 196 20.05 7.80 -2.53
CA LEU A 196 20.31 9.23 -2.56
C LEU A 196 21.35 9.54 -3.64
N LEU A 197 20.92 10.14 -4.76
CA LEU A 197 21.82 10.58 -5.81
C LEU A 197 22.23 12.05 -5.65
N ALA A 198 23.54 12.30 -5.71
CA ALA A 198 24.12 13.63 -5.77
C ALA A 198 24.99 13.78 -7.02
N LEU A 199 24.96 14.97 -7.60
CA LEU A 199 25.87 15.38 -8.67
C LEU A 199 26.59 16.64 -8.20
N LYS A 200 27.92 16.59 -8.16
CA LYS A 200 28.76 17.74 -7.81
C LYS A 200 29.59 18.14 -9.01
N ARG A 201 29.61 19.43 -9.35
CA ARG A 201 30.60 20.00 -10.27
C ARG A 201 31.87 20.28 -9.46
N VAL A 202 32.97 19.63 -9.83
CA VAL A 202 34.26 19.76 -9.12
C VAL A 202 35.06 20.93 -9.67
N ARG A 203 35.13 21.03 -11.00
CA ARG A 203 35.74 22.15 -11.74
C ARG A 203 35.16 22.22 -13.14
N ALA A 204 35.70 23.08 -14.00
CA ALA A 204 35.27 23.17 -15.40
C ALA A 204 35.24 21.78 -16.08
N ARG A 205 34.08 21.41 -16.62
CA ARG A 205 33.79 20.14 -17.32
C ARG A 205 33.96 18.87 -16.47
N ARG A 206 34.31 18.94 -15.19
CA ARG A 206 34.57 17.77 -14.32
C ARG A 206 33.50 17.66 -13.25
N PHE A 207 32.87 16.50 -13.18
CA PHE A 207 31.78 16.19 -12.28
C PHE A 207 32.06 14.91 -11.52
N THR A 208 31.47 14.82 -10.32
CA THR A 208 31.39 13.58 -9.55
C THR A 208 29.93 13.27 -9.31
N ALA A 209 29.49 12.08 -9.68
CA ALA A 209 28.20 11.54 -9.29
C ALA A 209 28.39 10.56 -8.14
N THR A 210 27.51 10.65 -7.14
CA THR A 210 27.53 9.80 -5.94
C THR A 210 26.14 9.21 -5.73
N ALA A 211 26.09 7.93 -5.39
CA ALA A 211 24.91 7.22 -4.93
C ALA A 211 25.15 6.73 -3.50
N THR A 212 24.25 7.08 -2.58
CA THR A 212 24.27 6.60 -1.19
C THR A 212 23.11 5.64 -0.96
N ALA A 213 23.42 4.43 -0.50
CA ALA A 213 22.47 3.34 -0.23
C ALA A 213 23.09 2.37 0.81
N ALA A 214 22.33 1.40 1.33
CA ALA A 214 22.89 0.39 2.24
C ALA A 214 23.75 -0.67 1.52
N LEU A 215 23.61 -0.80 0.20
CA LEU A 215 24.43 -1.68 -0.61
C LEU A 215 25.34 -0.85 -1.53
N ALA A 216 26.54 -1.36 -1.79
CA ALA A 216 27.40 -0.80 -2.82
C ALA A 216 26.74 -0.94 -4.19
N LEU A 217 26.67 0.16 -4.95
CA LEU A 217 26.12 0.19 -6.30
C LEU A 217 27.23 0.17 -7.35
N THR A 218 28.38 -0.42 -7.03
CA THR A 218 29.52 -0.57 -7.94
C THR A 218 29.10 -1.36 -9.17
N GLY A 219 29.54 -0.93 -10.35
CA GLY A 219 29.15 -1.53 -11.63
C GLY A 219 27.79 -1.06 -12.18
N LYS A 220 26.96 -0.37 -11.39
CA LYS A 220 25.68 0.18 -11.88
C LYS A 220 25.91 1.43 -12.73
N ARG A 221 25.13 1.55 -13.80
CA ARG A 221 25.22 2.66 -14.77
C ARG A 221 24.25 3.79 -14.44
N LEU A 222 24.78 5.00 -14.38
CA LEU A 222 24.00 6.24 -14.32
C LEU A 222 23.87 6.85 -15.71
N VAL A 223 22.71 7.42 -15.99
CA VAL A 223 22.45 8.24 -17.18
C VAL A 223 22.64 9.71 -16.79
N VAL A 224 23.63 10.36 -17.40
CA VAL A 224 23.83 11.80 -17.31
C VAL A 224 22.89 12.48 -18.31
N GLN A 225 22.11 13.44 -17.83
CA GLN A 225 21.15 14.19 -18.63
C GLN A 225 21.46 15.68 -18.59
N ARG A 226 21.29 16.36 -19.74
CA ARG A 226 21.28 17.83 -19.81
C ARG A 226 19.86 18.34 -20.03
N TYR A 227 19.55 19.49 -19.48
CA TYR A 227 18.27 20.16 -19.73
C TYR A 227 18.31 20.91 -21.06
N VAL A 228 17.27 20.74 -21.87
CA VAL A 228 17.08 21.42 -23.15
C VAL A 228 16.00 22.48 -22.95
N LYS A 229 16.40 23.73 -22.72
CA LYS A 229 15.50 24.84 -22.36
C LYS A 229 14.36 25.05 -23.38
N SER A 230 14.68 25.01 -24.68
CA SER A 230 13.70 25.21 -25.75
C SER A 230 12.59 24.17 -25.77
N LYS A 231 12.89 22.92 -25.41
CA LYS A 231 11.92 21.81 -25.38
C LYS A 231 11.37 21.53 -23.97
N ARG A 232 11.89 22.21 -22.95
CA ARG A 232 11.62 21.94 -21.53
C ARG A 232 11.85 20.46 -21.12
N THR A 233 12.68 19.72 -21.85
CA THR A 233 12.95 18.29 -21.62
C THR A 233 14.39 18.00 -21.17
N TRP A 234 14.60 16.81 -20.64
CA TRP A 234 15.92 16.27 -20.31
C TRP A 234 16.38 15.33 -21.42
N LYS A 235 17.59 15.56 -21.96
CA LYS A 235 18.21 14.70 -22.97
C LYS A 235 19.36 13.94 -22.34
N ALA A 236 19.38 12.61 -22.51
CA ALA A 236 20.54 11.79 -22.16
C ALA A 236 21.75 12.20 -23.00
N VAL A 237 22.90 12.36 -22.36
CA VAL A 237 24.13 12.82 -23.03
C VAL A 237 25.34 11.92 -22.77
N LYS A 238 25.31 11.10 -21.72
CA LYS A 238 26.41 10.20 -21.38
C LYS A 238 25.91 9.11 -20.43
N GLN A 239 26.52 7.92 -20.48
CA GLN A 239 26.41 6.91 -19.44
C GLN A 239 27.73 6.86 -18.65
N VAL A 240 27.64 6.69 -17.34
CA VAL A 240 28.80 6.56 -16.46
C VAL A 240 28.57 5.42 -15.47
N THR A 241 29.60 4.65 -15.19
CA THR A 241 29.52 3.50 -14.28
C THR A 241 30.11 3.84 -12.93
N LEU A 242 29.35 3.59 -11.86
CA LEU A 242 29.83 3.73 -10.49
C LEU A 242 30.99 2.76 -10.23
N ASN A 243 32.14 3.26 -9.78
CA ASN A 243 33.37 2.47 -9.71
C ASN A 243 34.20 2.65 -8.42
N LYS A 244 33.84 3.60 -7.57
CA LYS A 244 34.53 3.82 -6.27
C LYS A 244 33.53 3.63 -5.14
N SER A 245 33.78 2.68 -4.25
CA SER A 245 32.95 2.43 -3.06
C SER A 245 33.70 2.88 -1.81
N GLN A 246 33.01 3.61 -0.93
CA GLN A 246 33.54 4.06 0.35
C GLN A 246 32.47 3.89 1.44
N PRO A 247 32.85 3.45 2.65
CA PRO A 247 31.93 3.46 3.79
C PRO A 247 31.38 4.86 4.07
N GLY A 248 30.08 4.92 4.39
CA GLY A 248 29.40 6.07 4.99
C GLY A 248 29.09 5.79 6.46
N THR A 249 28.17 6.57 7.04
CA THR A 249 27.61 6.26 8.37
C THR A 249 26.84 4.94 8.27
N PRO A 250 27.22 3.87 9.00
CA PRO A 250 26.60 2.56 8.86
C PRO A 250 25.06 2.63 8.96
N PRO A 251 24.32 1.88 8.12
CA PRO A 251 24.79 0.91 7.12
C PRO A 251 25.09 1.53 5.74
N ALA A 252 25.24 2.86 5.64
CA ALA A 252 25.37 3.53 4.35
C ALA A 252 26.71 3.24 3.67
N VAL A 253 26.65 3.03 2.37
CA VAL A 253 27.77 2.94 1.44
C VAL A 253 27.62 4.05 0.40
N ARG A 254 28.70 4.78 0.15
CA ARG A 254 28.77 5.79 -0.91
C ARG A 254 29.51 5.20 -2.09
N THR A 255 28.82 5.04 -3.21
CA THR A 255 29.43 4.65 -4.47
C THR A 255 29.49 5.86 -5.41
N SER A 256 30.62 6.11 -6.05
CA SER A 256 30.81 7.29 -6.88
C SER A 256 31.54 7.02 -8.19
N VAL A 257 31.46 7.98 -9.11
CA VAL A 257 32.22 8.04 -10.35
C VAL A 257 32.54 9.50 -10.69
N ALA A 258 33.79 9.74 -11.07
CA ALA A 258 34.21 11.03 -11.64
C ALA A 258 34.17 10.94 -13.17
N PHE A 259 33.68 11.98 -13.84
CA PHE A 259 33.61 12.02 -15.29
C PHE A 259 33.77 13.44 -15.85
N SER A 260 34.14 13.52 -17.12
CA SER A 260 34.10 14.75 -17.89
C SER A 260 32.81 14.86 -18.71
N LEU A 261 32.29 16.08 -18.84
CA LEU A 261 31.15 16.39 -19.69
C LEU A 261 31.35 17.75 -20.39
N ARG A 262 31.27 17.75 -21.71
CA ARG A 262 31.30 18.97 -22.53
C ARG A 262 29.87 19.45 -22.78
N VAL A 263 29.47 20.51 -22.09
CA VAL A 263 28.17 21.18 -22.24
C VAL A 263 28.37 22.69 -22.16
N ARG A 264 27.45 23.47 -22.74
CA ARG A 264 27.48 24.93 -22.68
C ARG A 264 27.42 25.40 -21.22
N ARG A 265 28.21 26.43 -20.88
CA ARG A 265 28.21 27.05 -19.54
C ARG A 265 26.78 27.40 -19.12
N GLY A 266 26.43 27.11 -17.87
CA GLY A 266 25.10 27.39 -17.33
C GLY A 266 24.01 26.37 -17.69
N THR A 267 24.29 25.36 -18.53
CA THR A 267 23.36 24.27 -18.81
C THR A 267 23.09 23.47 -17.53
N LYS A 268 21.82 23.21 -17.20
CA LYS A 268 21.47 22.32 -16.07
C LYS A 268 21.78 20.87 -16.43
N VAL A 269 22.46 20.16 -15.55
CA VAL A 269 22.83 18.75 -15.67
C VAL A 269 22.36 17.99 -14.44
N ARG A 270 21.88 16.75 -14.62
CA ARG A 270 21.55 15.83 -13.53
C ARG A 270 22.00 14.41 -13.87
N VAL A 271 22.02 13.54 -12.87
CA VAL A 271 22.16 12.10 -13.08
C VAL A 271 20.88 11.36 -12.70
N LEU A 272 20.64 10.25 -13.40
CA LEU A 272 19.55 9.32 -13.19
C LEU A 272 20.15 7.93 -13.00
N LEU A 273 19.69 7.20 -11.98
CA LEU A 273 19.84 5.76 -11.86
C LEU A 273 18.53 5.12 -12.36
N PRO A 274 18.52 4.48 -13.54
CA PRO A 274 17.32 3.80 -14.06
C PRO A 274 16.91 2.63 -13.19
N ALA A 275 15.62 2.27 -13.20
CA ALA A 275 15.09 1.13 -12.43
C ALA A 275 15.82 -0.18 -12.75
N ALA A 276 16.10 -0.45 -14.03
CA ALA A 276 16.86 -1.63 -14.48
C ALA A 276 18.29 -1.70 -13.90
N GLN A 277 18.87 -0.55 -13.52
CA GLN A 277 20.21 -0.48 -12.91
C GLN A 277 20.14 -0.50 -11.37
N ALA A 278 19.06 0.04 -10.79
CA ALA A 278 18.79 -0.05 -9.35
C ALA A 278 18.45 -1.49 -8.92
N ALA A 279 17.73 -2.22 -9.77
CA ALA A 279 17.39 -3.64 -9.64
C ALA A 279 16.73 -4.00 -8.29
N THR A 280 16.87 -5.28 -7.89
CA THR A 280 16.05 -6.03 -6.91
C THR A 280 15.74 -5.30 -5.60
N CYS A 281 16.66 -4.47 -5.09
CA CYS A 281 16.52 -3.86 -3.76
C CYS A 281 16.25 -2.36 -3.75
N TYR A 282 16.21 -1.69 -4.90
CA TYR A 282 16.08 -0.24 -4.96
C TYR A 282 15.23 0.24 -6.14
N ALA A 283 14.49 1.32 -5.92
CA ALA A 283 13.79 2.07 -6.96
C ALA A 283 14.74 2.98 -7.76
N ALA A 284 14.28 3.45 -8.92
CA ALA A 284 14.98 4.47 -9.70
C ALA A 284 15.18 5.75 -8.88
N ALA A 285 16.28 6.45 -9.13
CA ALA A 285 16.64 7.67 -8.42
C ALA A 285 17.14 8.75 -9.37
N ARG A 286 16.95 10.02 -9.01
CA ARG A 286 17.48 11.19 -9.75
C ARG A 286 18.14 12.17 -8.79
N SER A 287 19.25 12.78 -9.22
CA SER A 287 19.87 13.86 -8.46
C SER A 287 19.12 15.18 -8.64
N ALA A 288 19.37 16.13 -7.73
CA ALA A 288 19.17 17.54 -8.03
C ALA A 288 20.01 17.96 -9.25
N ALA A 289 19.56 18.99 -9.95
CA ALA A 289 20.27 19.52 -11.11
C ALA A 289 21.33 20.55 -10.68
N VAL A 290 22.50 20.51 -11.30
CA VAL A 290 23.57 21.50 -11.13
C VAL A 290 23.83 22.25 -12.43
N LYS A 291 24.31 23.50 -12.36
CA LYS A 291 24.72 24.27 -13.53
C LYS A 291 26.16 23.92 -13.93
N ALA A 292 26.36 23.62 -15.22
CA ALA A 292 27.65 23.27 -15.80
C ALA A 292 28.58 24.44 -16.09
#